data_AF-A0A9P9D4A6-F1
#
_entry.id   AF-A0A9P9D4A6-F1
#
_cell.length_a   1.000
_cell.length_b   1.000
_cell.length_c   1.000
_cell.angle_alpha   90.00
_cell.angle_beta   90.00
_cell.angle_gamma   90.00
#
_symmetry.space_group_name_H-M   'P 1'
#
loop_
_entity.id
_entity.type
_entity.pdbx_description
1 polymer ?
#
loop_
_entity_poly.entity_id
_entity_poly.type
_entity_poly.pdbx_seq_one_letter_code
_entity_poly.pdbx_strand_id
1 'polypeptide(L)'
;TPQLVNKFLIGLGENFSAFRTTFYQTHQLIPEMDKNGKVKTPAVSWDRTIREAQHFEKNQKAEEQTKVALLAAKRRRDDREKCGHCKRPGHSEDRCWYLHPEL
;
A
#
# COMPACT_ATOMS: atom_id res chain seq x y z
N THR A 1 -22.63 -5.00 12.96
CA THR A 1 -22.19 -5.61 11.68
C THR A 1 -23.02 -5.18 10.47
N PRO A 2 -24.37 -5.13 10.47
CA PRO A 2 -25.14 -4.78 9.25
C PRO A 2 -24.93 -3.33 8.79
N GLN A 3 -24.81 -2.40 9.74
CA GLN A 3 -24.57 -0.98 9.48
C GLN A 3 -23.26 -0.70 8.73
N LEU A 4 -22.20 -1.48 9.01
CA LEU A 4 -20.90 -1.31 8.37
C LEU A 4 -20.93 -1.77 6.91
N VAL A 5 -21.53 -2.95 6.67
CA VAL A 5 -21.73 -3.48 5.32
C VAL A 5 -22.60 -2.51 4.51
N ASN A 6 -23.67 -1.99 5.10
CA ASN A 6 -24.54 -1.03 4.41
C ASN A 6 -23.79 0.27 4.08
N LYS A 7 -23.00 0.82 5.01
CA LYS A 7 -22.16 2.00 4.76
C LYS A 7 -21.13 1.76 3.65
N PHE A 8 -20.50 0.59 3.63
CA PHE A 8 -19.56 0.22 2.56
C PHE A 8 -20.26 0.15 1.21
N LEU A 9 -21.40 -0.55 1.13
CA LEU A 9 -22.18 -0.67 -0.10
C LEU A 9 -22.70 0.68 -0.60
N ILE A 10 -23.17 1.55 0.30
CA ILE A 10 -23.57 2.93 -0.02
C ILE A 10 -22.35 3.74 -0.51
N GLY A 11 -21.20 3.61 0.14
CA GLY A 11 -19.97 4.31 -0.22
C GLY A 11 -19.40 3.89 -1.59
N LEU A 12 -19.69 2.68 -2.05
CA LEU A 12 -19.33 2.25 -3.40
C LEU A 12 -20.16 2.95 -4.48
N GLY A 13 -21.43 3.30 -4.21
CA GLY A 13 -22.31 3.98 -5.16
C GLY A 13 -22.36 3.28 -6.53
N GLU A 14 -22.11 4.04 -7.60
CA GLU A 14 -22.09 3.53 -8.99
C GLU A 14 -21.03 2.45 -9.23
N ASN A 15 -19.92 2.48 -8.47
CA ASN A 15 -18.85 1.51 -8.54
C ASN A 15 -19.23 0.14 -7.97
N PHE A 16 -20.37 0.02 -7.29
CA PHE A 16 -20.83 -1.26 -6.78
C PHE A 16 -21.03 -2.29 -7.91
N SER A 17 -21.51 -1.84 -9.08
CA SER A 17 -21.71 -2.70 -10.24
C SER A 17 -20.39 -3.31 -10.75
N ALA A 18 -19.35 -2.48 -10.87
CA ALA A 18 -18.01 -2.88 -11.27
C ALA A 18 -17.35 -3.78 -10.21
N PHE A 19 -17.47 -3.43 -8.93
CA PHE A 19 -17.00 -4.24 -7.82
C PHE A 19 -17.63 -5.63 -7.83
N ARG A 20 -18.97 -5.70 -7.92
CA ARG A 20 -19.71 -6.98 -7.94
C ARG A 20 -19.29 -7.85 -9.11
N THR A 21 -19.15 -7.26 -10.29
CA THR A 21 -18.72 -7.97 -11.51
C THR A 21 -17.33 -8.56 -11.32
N THR A 22 -16.39 -7.73 -10.85
CA THR A 22 -15.01 -8.15 -10.59
C THR A 22 -14.97 -9.24 -9.52
N PHE A 23 -15.74 -9.08 -8.44
CA PHE A 23 -15.79 -10.03 -7.34
C PHE A 23 -16.27 -11.41 -7.82
N TYR A 24 -17.35 -11.46 -8.62
CA TYR A 24 -17.86 -12.73 -9.16
C TYR A 24 -16.93 -13.38 -10.20
N GLN A 25 -16.14 -12.58 -10.91
CA GLN A 25 -15.14 -13.11 -11.86
C GLN A 25 -13.90 -13.68 -11.15
N THR A 26 -13.51 -13.09 -10.03
CA THR A 26 -12.25 -13.41 -9.34
C THR A 26 -12.44 -14.36 -8.16
N HIS A 27 -13.65 -14.46 -7.62
CA HIS A 27 -13.95 -15.24 -6.43
C HIS A 27 -15.06 -16.26 -6.69
N GLN A 28 -14.81 -17.49 -6.25
CA GLN A 28 -15.76 -18.58 -6.37
C GLN A 28 -16.75 -18.55 -5.21
N LEU A 29 -18.01 -18.20 -5.48
CA LEU A 29 -19.08 -18.18 -4.46
C LEU A 29 -19.64 -19.55 -4.15
N ILE A 30 -19.66 -20.43 -5.15
CA ILE A 30 -20.20 -21.77 -5.06
C ILE A 30 -19.04 -22.75 -5.18
N PRO A 31 -18.88 -23.70 -4.24
CA PRO A 31 -17.80 -24.67 -4.31
C PRO A 31 -17.90 -25.49 -5.60
N GLU A 32 -16.78 -25.73 -6.25
CA GLU A 32 -16.73 -26.67 -7.36
C GLU A 32 -16.65 -28.09 -6.78
N MET A 33 -17.55 -28.97 -7.20
CA MET A 33 -17.56 -30.37 -6.80
C MET A 33 -16.87 -31.23 -7.86
N ASP A 34 -16.17 -32.29 -7.44
CA ASP A 34 -15.66 -33.31 -8.33
C ASP A 34 -16.77 -34.29 -8.77
N LYS A 35 -16.41 -35.24 -9.65
CA LYS A 35 -17.33 -36.27 -10.16
C LYS A 35 -17.90 -37.18 -9.06
N ASN A 36 -17.29 -37.19 -7.87
CA ASN A 36 -17.67 -37.99 -6.72
C ASN A 36 -18.43 -37.17 -5.67
N GLY A 37 -18.77 -35.91 -5.96
CA GLY A 37 -19.47 -35.01 -5.05
C GLY A 37 -18.59 -34.43 -3.93
N LYS A 38 -17.26 -34.58 -3.98
CA LYS A 38 -16.33 -33.93 -3.04
C LYS A 38 -15.96 -32.54 -3.52
N VAL A 39 -15.71 -31.62 -2.58
CA VAL A 39 -15.27 -30.26 -2.91
C VAL A 39 -13.88 -30.32 -3.55
N LYS A 40 -13.81 -29.93 -4.82
CA LYS A 40 -12.58 -29.73 -5.60
C LYS A 40 -12.00 -28.33 -5.36
N THR A 41 -12.86 -27.32 -5.41
CA THR A 41 -12.47 -25.92 -5.19
C THR A 41 -13.37 -25.31 -4.12
N PRO A 42 -12.84 -24.86 -2.97
CA PRO A 42 -13.66 -24.28 -1.91
C PRO A 42 -14.22 -22.93 -2.33
N ALA A 43 -15.45 -22.65 -1.92
CA ALA A 43 -16.00 -21.29 -2.03
C ALA A 43 -15.27 -20.31 -1.11
N VAL A 44 -15.54 -19.02 -1.32
CA VAL A 44 -15.18 -17.97 -0.36
C VAL A 44 -15.73 -18.33 1.02
N SER A 45 -14.83 -18.43 2.00
CA SER A 45 -15.19 -18.65 3.40
C SER A 45 -15.00 -17.39 4.22
N TRP A 46 -15.69 -17.32 5.35
CA TRP A 46 -15.56 -16.21 6.28
C TRP A 46 -14.13 -16.06 6.80
N ASP A 47 -13.51 -17.15 7.25
CA ASP A 47 -12.14 -17.11 7.80
C ASP A 47 -11.10 -16.62 6.79
N ARG A 48 -11.22 -17.08 5.54
CA ARG A 48 -10.37 -16.58 4.45
C ARG A 48 -10.59 -15.08 4.24
N THR A 49 -11.84 -14.65 4.21
CA THR A 49 -12.20 -13.24 3.99
C THR A 49 -11.64 -12.34 5.09
N ILE A 50 -11.75 -12.74 6.36
CA ILE A 50 -11.19 -11.99 7.49
C ILE A 50 -9.66 -11.91 7.40
N ARG A 51 -9.00 -13.02 7.07
CA ARG A 51 -7.53 -13.05 6.95
C ARG A 51 -7.03 -12.15 5.82
N GLU A 52 -7.66 -12.22 4.65
CA GLU A 52 -7.29 -11.36 3.51
C GLU A 52 -7.56 -9.89 3.82
N ALA A 53 -8.67 -9.57 4.50
CA ALA A 53 -8.97 -8.20 4.93
C ALA A 53 -7.91 -7.65 5.90
N GLN A 54 -7.53 -8.44 6.91
CA GLN A 54 -6.46 -8.07 7.86
C GLN A 54 -5.11 -7.88 7.15
N HIS A 55 -4.81 -8.73 6.17
CA HIS A 55 -3.59 -8.61 5.37
C HIS A 55 -3.60 -7.31 4.54
N PHE A 56 -4.72 -7.01 3.90
CA PHE A 56 -4.91 -5.78 3.12
C PHE A 56 -4.74 -4.53 3.99
N GLU A 57 -5.40 -4.46 5.16
CA GLU A 57 -5.26 -3.34 6.09
C GLU A 57 -3.82 -3.13 6.56
N LYS A 58 -3.09 -4.22 6.83
CA LYS A 58 -1.68 -4.15 7.22
C LYS A 58 -0.82 -3.58 6.09
N ASN A 59 -1.05 -4.04 4.86
CA ASN A 59 -0.32 -3.55 3.69
C ASN A 59 -0.62 -2.07 3.42
N GLN A 60 -1.88 -1.66 3.50
CA GLN A 60 -2.29 -0.27 3.34
C GLN A 60 -1.62 0.66 4.38
N LYS A 61 -1.58 0.23 5.65
CA LYS A 61 -0.87 0.97 6.71
C LYS A 61 0.63 1.06 6.44
N ALA A 62 1.25 -0.03 5.98
CA ALA A 62 2.67 -0.05 5.66
C ALA A 62 3.01 0.86 4.47
N GLU A 63 2.17 0.87 3.43
CA GLU A 63 2.32 1.78 2.29
C GLU A 63 2.23 3.24 2.71
N GLU A 64 1.25 3.58 3.55
CA GLU A 64 1.07 4.95 4.04
C GLU A 64 2.27 5.37 4.90
N GLN A 65 2.74 4.52 5.81
CA GLN A 65 3.95 4.77 6.60
C GLN A 65 5.18 4.95 5.70
N THR A 66 5.29 4.16 4.64
CA THR A 66 6.40 4.27 3.66
C THR A 66 6.35 5.61 2.92
N LYS A 67 5.16 6.06 2.48
CA LYS A 67 4.98 7.39 1.87
C LYS A 67 5.37 8.51 2.82
N VAL A 68 4.93 8.44 4.08
CA VAL A 68 5.30 9.42 5.11
C VAL A 68 6.81 9.44 5.33
N ALA A 69 7.45 8.28 5.44
CA ALA A 69 8.90 8.16 5.61
C ALA A 69 9.67 8.74 4.41
N LEU A 70 9.22 8.47 3.18
CA LEU A 70 9.79 9.04 1.95
C LEU A 70 9.71 10.56 1.93
N LEU A 71 8.57 11.13 2.32
CA LEU A 71 8.38 12.58 2.41
C LEU A 71 9.29 13.20 3.47
N ALA A 72 9.42 12.55 4.64
CA ALA A 72 10.33 13.00 5.70
C ALA A 72 11.80 12.94 5.27
N ALA A 73 12.22 11.87 4.57
CA ALA A 73 13.57 11.74 4.03
C ALA A 73 13.88 12.82 2.99
N LYS A 74 12.91 13.15 2.12
CA LYS A 74 13.05 14.23 1.14
C LYS A 74 13.27 15.58 1.84
N ARG A 75 12.45 15.92 2.85
CA ARG A 75 12.63 17.15 3.64
C ARG A 75 14.02 17.23 4.27
N ARG A 76 14.46 16.16 4.95
CA ARG A 76 15.82 16.09 5.53
C ARG A 76 16.94 16.27 4.51
N ARG A 77 16.72 15.91 3.24
CA ARG A 77 17.70 16.12 2.16
C ARG A 77 17.74 17.58 1.72
N ASP A 78 16.57 18.22 1.63
CA ASP A 78 16.43 19.61 1.24
C ASP A 78 16.97 20.56 2.33
N ASP A 79 16.85 20.19 3.61
CA ASP A 79 17.37 20.94 4.76
C ASP A 79 18.90 20.83 4.94
N ARG A 80 19.60 19.97 4.18
CA ARG A 80 21.06 19.88 4.26
C ARG A 80 21.69 21.13 3.67
N GLU A 81 22.64 21.72 4.41
CA GLU A 81 23.48 22.79 3.88
C GLU A 81 24.10 22.37 2.55
N LYS A 82 24.02 23.24 1.55
CA LYS A 82 24.64 23.03 0.24
C LYS A 82 25.87 23.91 0.16
N CYS A 83 26.98 23.31 -0.22
CA CYS A 83 28.23 24.04 -0.43
C CYS A 83 28.03 25.13 -1.49
N GLY A 84 28.46 26.36 -1.18
CA GLY A 84 28.38 27.51 -2.08
C GLY A 84 29.15 27.31 -3.39
N HIS A 85 30.27 26.60 -3.32
CA HIS A 85 31.17 26.33 -4.45
C HIS A 85 30.74 25.11 -5.29
N CYS A 86 30.75 23.89 -4.72
CA CYS A 86 30.49 22.67 -5.50
C CYS A 86 28.99 22.30 -5.62
N LYS A 87 28.10 23.05 -4.96
CA LYS A 87 26.64 22.86 -4.93
C LYS A 87 26.16 21.48 -4.44
N ARG A 88 27.05 20.67 -3.85
CA ARG A 88 26.69 19.39 -3.24
C ARG A 88 26.19 19.60 -1.80
N PRO A 89 25.16 18.86 -1.37
CA PRO A 89 24.65 18.94 0.00
C PRO A 89 25.57 18.20 0.99
N GLY A 90 25.52 18.60 2.26
CA GLY A 90 26.16 17.89 3.37
C GLY A 90 27.51 18.45 3.80
N HIS A 91 27.90 19.63 3.30
CA HIS A 91 29.04 20.40 3.81
C HIS A 91 28.92 21.87 3.40
N SER A 92 29.53 22.74 4.18
CA SER A 92 29.73 24.16 3.92
C SER A 92 30.97 24.42 3.04
N GLU A 93 31.14 25.65 2.55
CA GLU A 93 32.21 25.99 1.60
C GLU A 93 33.62 25.83 2.19
N ASP A 94 33.79 26.14 3.47
CA ASP A 94 35.01 25.95 4.28
C ASP A 94 35.44 24.49 4.45
N ARG A 95 34.54 23.53 4.17
CA ARG A 95 34.82 22.08 4.20
C ARG A 95 34.73 21.44 2.83
N CYS A 96 34.84 22.23 1.77
CA CYS A 96 34.75 21.73 0.41
C CYS A 96 36.07 21.13 -0.06
N TRP A 97 36.09 19.82 -0.30
CA TRP A 97 37.26 19.09 -0.83
C TRP A 97 37.83 19.65 -2.15
N TYR A 98 37.00 20.32 -2.96
CA TYR A 98 37.47 20.96 -4.20
C TYR A 98 38.20 22.29 -3.95
N LEU A 99 37.84 23.02 -2.89
CA LEU A 99 38.49 24.28 -2.48
C LEU A 99 39.68 24.01 -1.56
N HIS A 100 39.57 22.97 -0.74
CA HIS A 100 40.52 22.56 0.27
C HIS A 100 40.90 21.08 0.06
N PRO A 101 41.62 20.75 -1.02
CA PRO A 101 42.09 19.38 -1.28
C PRO A 101 43.10 18.86 -0.24
N GLU A 102 43.58 19.73 0.65
CA GLU A 102 44.46 19.44 1.78
C GLU A 102 43.74 19.03 3.08
N LEU A 103 42.41 19.19 3.17
CA LEU A 103 41.58 18.72 4.29
C LEU A 103 41.31 17.21 4.18
#